data_AF-A0A0R2I226-F1
#
_entry.id   AF-A0A0R2I226-F1
#
_cell.length_a   1.000
_cell.length_b   1.000
_cell.length_c   1.000
_cell.angle_alpha   90.00
_cell.angle_beta   90.00
_cell.angle_gamma   90.00
#
_symmetry.space_group_name_H-M   'P 1'
#
loop_
_entity.id
_entity.type
_entity.pdbx_description
1 polymer ?
#
loop_
_entity_poly.entity_id
_entity_poly.type
_entity_poly.pdbx_seq_one_letter_code
_entity_poly.pdbx_strand_id
1 'polypeptide(L)'
;MIKDFANWALKKSQIGIPFVVPFYSVQNKKGVFNMGLFFNKKKKEEVVEVAGVNEALVAIADGKILPINEVPDPVFAEKMMGEGFAVEPTSDVIVAPIGGTLVQVADTLHAYGIQAESGVEVLIHVGLDTVALQGKGFDAQVKVGDVVKKGGPLVKIDREFLIANAPSIITPVIVTNGNIESYNYDFKGSGEAVAGETVAMVVSKA
;
A
#
# COMPACT_ATOMS: atom_id res chain seq x y z
N MET A 1 -42.78 9.37 -15.68
CA MET A 1 -42.74 10.44 -16.71
C MET A 1 -41.46 11.27 -16.75
N ILE A 2 -40.83 11.71 -15.64
CA ILE A 2 -39.46 12.32 -15.70
C ILE A 2 -38.35 11.26 -15.60
N LYS A 3 -38.61 10.16 -14.88
CA LYS A 3 -37.67 9.02 -14.74
C LYS A 3 -37.49 8.18 -16.02
N ASP A 4 -38.42 8.28 -16.96
CA ASP A 4 -38.39 7.52 -18.22
C ASP A 4 -37.55 8.22 -19.31
N PHE A 5 -37.34 9.53 -19.18
CA PHE A 5 -36.51 10.31 -20.11
C PHE A 5 -35.00 10.08 -19.89
N ALA A 6 -34.58 9.84 -18.65
CA ALA A 6 -33.19 9.49 -18.33
C ALA A 6 -32.77 8.14 -18.93
N ASN A 7 -33.69 7.15 -18.95
CA ASN A 7 -33.46 5.85 -19.58
C ASN A 7 -33.44 5.90 -21.12
N TRP A 8 -34.00 6.95 -21.73
CA TRP A 8 -33.92 7.18 -23.18
C TRP A 8 -32.55 7.71 -23.62
N ALA A 9 -31.89 8.53 -22.80
CA ALA A 9 -30.57 9.10 -23.11
C ALA A 9 -29.44 8.05 -23.11
N LEU A 10 -29.59 6.96 -22.36
CA LEU A 10 -28.66 5.83 -22.34
C LEU A 10 -28.66 4.96 -23.62
N LYS A 11 -29.54 5.22 -24.59
CA LYS A 11 -29.67 4.40 -25.82
C LYS A 11 -29.19 5.09 -27.10
N LYS A 12 -28.59 6.28 -27.03
CA LYS A 12 -28.08 7.01 -28.21
C LYS A 12 -26.57 7.29 -28.22
N SER A 13 -25.79 6.62 -27.35
CA SER A 13 -24.32 6.58 -27.44
C SER A 13 -23.78 5.66 -28.56
N GLN A 14 -24.52 5.46 -29.65
CA GLN A 14 -24.15 4.50 -30.71
C GLN A 14 -24.20 5.07 -32.14
N ILE A 15 -24.38 6.38 -32.31
CA ILE A 15 -24.28 7.04 -33.61
C ILE A 15 -23.45 8.32 -33.40
N GLY A 16 -22.18 8.29 -33.79
CA GLY A 16 -21.23 9.38 -33.60
C GLY A 16 -21.59 10.64 -34.38
N ILE A 17 -22.36 11.53 -33.76
CA ILE A 17 -22.70 12.86 -34.27
C ILE A 17 -22.46 13.87 -33.14
N PRO A 18 -21.64 14.92 -33.34
CA PRO A 18 -21.32 15.89 -32.30
C PRO A 18 -22.57 16.70 -31.90
N PHE A 19 -22.90 16.66 -30.61
CA PHE A 19 -24.04 17.39 -30.06
C PHE A 19 -23.61 18.80 -29.63
N VAL A 20 -24.06 19.80 -30.39
CA VAL A 20 -23.96 21.22 -30.04
C VAL A 20 -25.16 21.55 -29.15
N VAL A 21 -24.91 21.95 -27.90
CA VAL A 21 -25.98 22.43 -27.00
C VAL A 21 -26.11 23.95 -27.16
N PRO A 22 -27.27 24.48 -27.61
CA PRO A 22 -27.46 25.92 -27.71
C PRO A 22 -27.66 26.54 -26.31
N PHE A 23 -26.94 27.62 -26.06
CA PHE A 23 -26.97 28.42 -24.85
C PHE A 23 -28.25 29.27 -24.82
N TYR A 24 -29.23 28.92 -23.99
CA TYR A 24 -30.40 29.76 -23.74
C TYR A 24 -30.18 30.64 -22.50
N SER A 25 -30.07 31.95 -22.76
CA SER A 25 -30.11 33.02 -21.76
C SER A 25 -31.57 33.34 -21.43
N VAL A 26 -31.96 33.25 -20.15
CA VAL A 26 -33.23 33.76 -19.63
C VAL A 26 -32.95 35.08 -18.92
N GLN A 27 -33.47 36.19 -19.45
CA GLN A 27 -33.53 37.46 -18.74
C GLN A 27 -34.91 37.65 -18.11
N ASN A 28 -34.94 38.07 -16.85
CA ASN A 28 -36.16 38.56 -16.22
C ASN A 28 -35.93 39.96 -15.63
N LYS A 29 -36.84 40.89 -15.97
CA LYS A 29 -36.86 42.29 -15.52
C LYS A 29 -37.56 42.37 -14.17
N LYS A 30 -36.96 43.08 -13.19
CA LYS A 30 -37.59 44.06 -12.26
C LYS A 30 -36.67 44.41 -11.08
N GLY A 31 -36.52 45.71 -10.81
CA GLY A 31 -36.22 46.26 -9.48
C GLY A 31 -34.81 46.83 -9.28
N VAL A 32 -34.71 48.15 -9.15
CA VAL A 32 -33.50 48.90 -8.77
C VAL A 32 -33.47 49.08 -7.25
N PHE A 33 -32.33 48.85 -6.60
CA PHE A 33 -31.99 49.42 -5.29
C PHE A 33 -30.48 49.65 -5.19
N ASN A 34 -30.09 50.71 -4.48
CA ASN A 34 -28.81 51.39 -4.60
C ASN A 34 -27.71 50.85 -3.64
N MET A 35 -26.45 50.98 -4.09
CA MET A 35 -25.18 51.11 -3.36
C MET A 35 -24.83 50.10 -2.24
N GLY A 36 -23.87 49.22 -2.55
CA GLY A 36 -23.07 48.49 -1.56
C GLY A 36 -21.75 48.03 -2.17
N LEU A 37 -20.64 48.61 -1.69
CA LEU A 37 -19.29 48.04 -1.83
C LEU A 37 -19.32 46.55 -1.45
N PHE A 38 -18.47 45.72 -2.08
CA PHE A 38 -17.48 44.87 -1.40
C PHE A 38 -17.10 43.58 -2.16
N PHE A 39 -15.78 43.46 -2.32
CA PHE A 39 -14.94 42.26 -2.39
C PHE A 39 -15.01 41.31 -3.59
N ASN A 40 -14.08 41.59 -4.51
CA ASN A 40 -13.30 40.65 -5.30
C ASN A 40 -12.97 39.36 -4.53
N LYS A 41 -13.48 38.20 -4.97
CA LYS A 41 -13.08 36.88 -4.48
C LYS A 41 -12.50 36.09 -5.65
N LYS A 42 -11.17 36.12 -5.74
CA LYS A 42 -10.39 35.23 -6.60
C LYS A 42 -10.77 33.78 -6.29
N LYS A 43 -11.05 33.01 -7.33
CA LYS A 43 -11.24 31.55 -7.29
C LYS A 43 -9.91 30.95 -6.84
N LYS A 44 -9.89 30.41 -5.60
CA LYS A 44 -8.74 29.74 -5.01
C LYS A 44 -8.70 28.33 -5.62
N GLU A 45 -7.65 28.04 -6.38
CA GLU A 45 -7.28 26.67 -6.75
C GLU A 45 -7.03 25.90 -5.45
N GLU A 46 -7.74 24.79 -5.31
CA GLU A 46 -7.67 23.90 -4.15
C GLU A 46 -6.44 23.00 -4.34
N VAL A 47 -5.32 23.45 -3.75
CA VAL A 47 -4.14 22.61 -3.59
C VAL A 47 -4.51 21.60 -2.50
N VAL A 48 -4.66 20.33 -2.89
CA VAL A 48 -4.81 19.22 -1.95
C VAL A 48 -3.50 19.12 -1.18
N GLU A 49 -3.52 19.64 0.04
CA GLU A 49 -2.46 19.44 1.02
C GLU A 49 -2.49 17.96 1.40
N VAL A 50 -1.50 17.18 0.94
CA VAL A 50 -1.35 15.77 1.34
C VAL A 50 -1.02 15.78 2.83
N ALA A 51 -2.03 15.54 3.67
CA ALA A 51 -1.85 15.33 5.10
C ALA A 51 -0.73 14.30 5.31
N GLY A 52 0.26 14.64 6.14
CA GLY A 52 1.52 13.91 6.28
C GLY A 52 1.32 12.40 6.39
N VAL A 53 1.98 11.67 5.49
CA VAL A 53 2.05 10.20 5.54
C VAL A 53 2.59 9.80 6.90
N ASN A 54 1.84 8.97 7.64
CA ASN A 54 2.22 8.35 8.91
C ASN A 54 1.70 6.90 8.88
N GLU A 55 2.49 6.00 8.32
CA GLU A 55 2.12 4.60 8.11
C GLU A 55 2.77 3.70 9.15
N ALA A 56 1.95 2.98 9.90
CA ALA A 56 2.42 1.95 10.82
C ALA A 56 2.51 0.60 10.11
N LEU A 57 3.70 0.01 10.07
CA LEU A 57 3.94 -1.36 9.61
C LEU A 57 3.86 -2.29 10.82
N VAL A 58 3.00 -3.30 10.74
CA VAL A 58 2.84 -4.32 11.77
C VAL A 58 3.68 -5.55 11.46
N ALA A 59 3.93 -6.37 12.48
CA ALA A 59 4.62 -7.65 12.34
C ALA A 59 3.89 -8.56 11.35
N ILE A 60 4.68 -9.25 10.52
CA ILE A 60 4.17 -10.11 9.45
C ILE A 60 3.85 -11.53 9.90
N ALA A 61 4.21 -11.90 11.12
CA ALA A 61 3.98 -13.21 11.71
C ALA A 61 4.13 -13.09 13.23
N ASP A 62 3.56 -14.05 13.96
CA ASP A 62 3.98 -14.28 15.34
C ASP A 62 5.45 -14.65 15.34
N GLY A 63 6.21 -14.19 16.33
CA GLY A 63 7.62 -14.52 16.45
C GLY A 63 8.46 -13.39 17.04
N LYS A 64 9.71 -13.28 16.60
CA LYS A 64 10.65 -12.29 17.12
C LYS A 64 10.96 -11.22 16.08
N ILE A 65 10.68 -9.96 16.41
CA ILE A 65 11.14 -8.82 15.61
C ILE A 65 12.64 -8.60 15.87
N LEU A 66 13.38 -8.37 14.79
CA LEU A 66 14.80 -8.08 14.76
C LEU A 66 15.02 -6.76 14.00
N PRO A 67 16.02 -5.95 14.40
CA PRO A 67 16.43 -4.82 13.59
C PRO A 67 17.04 -5.32 12.27
N ILE A 68 16.92 -4.54 11.20
CA ILE A 68 17.30 -5.01 9.86
C ILE A 68 18.79 -5.34 9.73
N ASN A 69 19.65 -4.68 10.53
CA ASN A 69 21.10 -4.91 10.56
C ASN A 69 21.52 -6.21 11.26
N GLU A 70 20.59 -6.94 11.90
CA GLU A 70 20.83 -8.26 12.47
C GLU A 70 20.48 -9.41 11.50
N VAL A 71 19.95 -9.10 10.32
CA VAL A 71 19.68 -10.11 9.29
C VAL A 71 21.01 -10.69 8.77
N PRO A 72 21.21 -12.02 8.70
CA PRO A 72 22.46 -12.63 8.26
C PRO A 72 22.63 -12.63 6.72
N ASP A 73 22.40 -11.47 6.09
CA ASP A 73 22.58 -11.22 4.66
C ASP A 73 22.95 -9.74 4.45
N PRO A 74 24.11 -9.43 3.85
CA PRO A 74 24.57 -8.06 3.63
C PRO A 74 23.59 -7.19 2.84
N VAL A 75 22.85 -7.75 1.87
CA VAL A 75 21.90 -6.98 1.04
C VAL A 75 20.84 -6.31 1.90
N PHE A 76 20.37 -7.01 2.93
CA PHE A 76 19.41 -6.50 3.90
C PHE A 76 20.09 -5.76 5.05
N ALA A 77 21.15 -6.31 5.63
CA ALA A 77 21.81 -5.74 6.80
C ALA A 77 22.46 -4.37 6.54
N GLU A 78 22.96 -4.17 5.32
CA GLU A 78 23.52 -2.89 4.86
C GLU A 78 22.45 -1.99 4.21
N LYS A 79 21.18 -2.40 4.25
CA LYS A 79 20.03 -1.60 3.80
C LYS A 79 20.10 -1.20 2.32
N MET A 80 20.75 -2.03 1.49
CA MET A 80 20.95 -1.73 0.06
C MET A 80 19.63 -1.59 -0.70
N MET A 81 18.58 -2.29 -0.25
CA MET A 81 17.24 -2.25 -0.84
C MET A 81 16.30 -1.24 -0.18
N GLY A 82 16.69 -0.67 0.98
CA GLY A 82 15.84 0.21 1.78
C GLY A 82 15.94 -0.02 3.29
N GLU A 83 15.21 0.80 4.03
CA GLU A 83 15.06 0.70 5.49
C GLU A 83 13.97 -0.32 5.85
N GLY A 84 14.04 -0.90 7.04
CA GLY A 84 13.06 -1.92 7.42
C GLY A 84 13.33 -2.59 8.75
N PHE A 85 12.71 -3.76 8.91
CA PHE A 85 12.90 -4.66 10.04
C PHE A 85 12.83 -6.11 9.53
N ALA A 86 13.09 -7.08 10.40
CA ALA A 86 12.87 -8.48 10.08
C ALA A 86 12.08 -9.17 11.18
N VAL A 87 11.44 -10.29 10.83
CA VAL A 87 10.76 -11.16 11.79
C VAL A 87 11.30 -12.57 11.62
N GLU A 88 11.66 -13.22 12.72
CA GLU A 88 11.87 -14.67 12.79
C GLU A 88 10.53 -15.32 13.16
N PRO A 89 9.82 -15.96 12.21
CA PRO A 89 8.44 -16.39 12.42
C PRO A 89 8.34 -17.66 13.27
N THR A 90 7.40 -17.65 14.23
CA THR A 90 6.97 -18.82 15.00
C THR A 90 5.61 -19.36 14.57
N SER A 91 4.91 -18.64 13.70
CA SER A 91 3.66 -19.05 13.06
C SER A 91 3.88 -19.43 11.59
N ASP A 92 2.92 -20.16 11.02
CA ASP A 92 3.01 -20.71 9.67
C ASP A 92 2.27 -19.83 8.63
N VAL A 93 1.84 -18.63 9.02
CA VAL A 93 1.12 -17.69 8.15
C VAL A 93 1.83 -16.34 8.17
N ILE A 94 2.19 -15.88 6.98
CA ILE A 94 2.71 -14.53 6.77
C ILE A 94 1.56 -13.62 6.37
N VAL A 95 1.41 -12.49 7.07
CA VAL A 95 0.37 -11.48 6.86
C VAL A 95 0.94 -10.17 6.33
N ALA A 96 0.07 -9.33 5.76
CA ALA A 96 0.45 -8.04 5.22
C ALA A 96 0.80 -7.04 6.34
N PRO A 97 1.99 -6.42 6.33
CA PRO A 97 2.39 -5.43 7.34
C PRO A 97 1.65 -4.09 7.18
N ILE A 98 1.10 -3.84 5.98
CA ILE A 98 0.39 -2.63 5.61
C ILE A 98 -0.77 -2.99 4.68
N GLY A 99 -1.80 -2.13 4.63
CA GLY A 99 -2.87 -2.26 3.64
C GLY A 99 -2.47 -1.61 2.31
N GLY A 100 -2.90 -2.18 1.20
CA GLY A 100 -2.55 -1.66 -0.12
C GLY A 100 -2.87 -2.64 -1.24
N THR A 101 -2.31 -2.37 -2.42
CA THR A 101 -2.41 -3.26 -3.58
C THR A 101 -1.15 -4.09 -3.71
N LEU A 102 -1.28 -5.39 -3.95
CA LEU A 102 -0.15 -6.25 -4.30
C LEU A 102 0.31 -5.92 -5.72
N VAL A 103 1.44 -5.24 -5.82
CA VAL A 103 2.05 -4.86 -7.11
C VAL A 103 3.02 -5.92 -7.62
N GLN A 104 3.50 -6.80 -6.73
CA GLN A 104 4.43 -7.87 -7.06
C GLN A 104 4.19 -9.10 -6.20
N VAL A 105 4.25 -10.28 -6.83
CA VAL A 105 4.39 -11.58 -6.17
C VAL A 105 5.45 -12.32 -6.97
N ALA A 106 6.50 -12.79 -6.32
CA ALA A 106 7.57 -13.52 -7.00
C ALA A 106 7.06 -14.86 -7.54
N ASP A 107 7.58 -15.31 -8.69
CA ASP A 107 7.16 -16.57 -9.33
C ASP A 107 7.34 -17.79 -8.41
N THR A 108 8.36 -17.77 -7.54
CA THR A 108 8.62 -18.82 -6.54
C THR A 108 7.95 -18.54 -5.20
N LEU A 109 7.00 -17.59 -5.13
CA LEU A 109 6.12 -17.29 -4.00
C LEU A 109 6.80 -16.86 -2.68
N HIS A 110 8.10 -16.58 -2.72
CA HIS A 110 8.87 -16.19 -1.54
C HIS A 110 8.83 -14.69 -1.24
N ALA A 111 8.38 -13.83 -2.18
CA ALA A 111 8.38 -12.39 -1.98
C ALA A 111 7.11 -11.70 -2.48
N TYR A 112 6.70 -10.64 -1.75
CA TYR A 112 5.44 -9.92 -1.93
C TYR A 112 5.70 -8.42 -1.84
N GLY A 113 5.36 -7.67 -2.89
CA GLY A 113 5.45 -6.22 -2.94
C GLY A 113 4.07 -5.58 -2.79
N ILE A 114 3.89 -4.73 -1.79
CA ILE A 114 2.64 -4.01 -1.50
C ILE A 114 2.88 -2.51 -1.69
N GLN A 115 2.02 -1.86 -2.46
CA GLN A 115 1.95 -0.41 -2.58
C GLN A 115 0.73 0.10 -1.80
N ALA A 116 0.98 0.89 -0.76
CA ALA A 116 -0.06 1.53 0.03
C ALA A 116 -0.64 2.76 -0.68
N GLU A 117 -1.87 3.16 -0.34
CA GLU A 117 -2.51 4.36 -0.90
C GLU A 117 -1.75 5.66 -0.55
N SER A 118 -1.00 5.64 0.54
CA SER A 118 -0.08 6.72 0.95
C SER A 118 1.19 6.83 0.11
N GLY A 119 1.42 5.87 -0.80
CA GLY A 119 2.60 5.80 -1.65
C GLY A 119 3.80 5.09 -1.03
N VAL A 120 3.69 4.57 0.20
CA VAL A 120 4.71 3.70 0.80
C VAL A 120 4.72 2.36 0.08
N GLU A 121 5.89 1.91 -0.34
CA GLU A 121 6.11 0.63 -1.00
C GLU A 121 6.87 -0.31 -0.07
N VAL A 122 6.30 -1.49 0.18
CA VAL A 122 6.85 -2.48 1.11
C VAL A 122 7.10 -3.79 0.39
N LEU A 123 8.30 -4.32 0.52
CA LEU A 123 8.69 -5.66 0.10
C LEU A 123 8.79 -6.58 1.31
N ILE A 124 8.09 -7.71 1.27
CA ILE A 124 8.21 -8.81 2.22
C ILE A 124 8.98 -9.94 1.52
N HIS A 125 10.11 -10.36 2.08
CA HIS A 125 10.94 -11.45 1.55
C HIS A 125 10.99 -12.60 2.57
N VAL A 126 10.30 -13.70 2.31
CA VAL A 126 10.09 -14.79 3.26
C VAL A 126 11.30 -15.72 3.29
N GLY A 127 12.05 -15.68 4.39
CA GLY A 127 13.33 -16.39 4.55
C GLY A 127 14.47 -15.80 3.70
N LEU A 128 15.68 -16.33 3.84
CA LEU A 128 16.85 -15.96 3.04
C LEU A 128 17.14 -17.05 1.99
N ASP A 129 17.52 -16.65 0.78
CA ASP A 129 17.79 -17.53 -0.38
C ASP A 129 16.68 -18.54 -0.71
N THR A 130 15.45 -18.31 -0.23
CA THR A 130 14.29 -19.20 -0.43
C THR A 130 13.79 -19.23 -1.88
N VAL A 131 14.23 -18.29 -2.71
CA VAL A 131 14.05 -18.36 -4.17
C VAL A 131 14.56 -19.68 -4.76
N ALA A 132 15.63 -20.25 -4.20
CA ALA A 132 16.22 -21.52 -4.63
C ALA A 132 15.31 -22.73 -4.38
N LEU A 133 14.31 -22.60 -3.52
CA LEU A 133 13.33 -23.66 -3.20
C LEU A 133 12.24 -23.81 -4.26
N GLN A 134 12.21 -22.93 -5.27
CA GLN A 134 11.32 -23.04 -6.43
C GLN A 134 9.83 -23.15 -6.04
N GLY A 135 9.39 -22.41 -5.03
CA GLY A 135 8.00 -22.40 -4.55
C GLY A 135 7.64 -23.55 -3.61
N LYS A 136 8.56 -24.48 -3.31
CA LYS A 136 8.30 -25.53 -2.32
C LYS A 136 8.23 -24.93 -0.91
N GLY A 137 7.23 -25.35 -0.16
CA GLY A 137 6.97 -24.85 1.19
C GLY A 137 6.18 -23.54 1.24
N PHE A 138 5.64 -23.07 0.11
CA PHE A 138 4.81 -21.87 0.03
C PHE A 138 3.42 -22.18 -0.56
N ASP A 139 2.37 -21.70 0.10
CA ASP A 139 0.98 -21.74 -0.36
C ASP A 139 0.40 -20.31 -0.35
N ALA A 140 0.54 -19.63 -1.49
CA ALA A 140 0.11 -18.24 -1.64
C ALA A 140 -1.42 -18.11 -1.57
N GLN A 141 -1.90 -17.18 -0.76
CA GLN A 141 -3.33 -16.92 -0.55
C GLN A 141 -3.84 -15.73 -1.37
N VAL A 142 -2.94 -15.08 -2.12
CA VAL A 142 -3.14 -13.82 -2.84
C VAL A 142 -2.40 -13.85 -4.17
N LYS A 143 -2.76 -12.94 -5.07
CA LYS A 143 -2.10 -12.74 -6.37
C LYS A 143 -1.87 -11.25 -6.65
N VAL A 144 -1.03 -10.96 -7.64
CA VAL A 144 -0.81 -9.59 -8.13
C VAL A 144 -2.15 -8.95 -8.51
N GLY A 145 -2.32 -7.70 -8.10
CA GLY A 145 -3.51 -6.88 -8.29
C GLY A 145 -4.55 -7.00 -7.19
N ASP A 146 -4.41 -7.96 -6.25
CA ASP A 146 -5.32 -8.06 -5.12
C ASP A 146 -5.11 -6.89 -4.13
N VAL A 147 -6.20 -6.41 -3.56
CA VAL A 147 -6.17 -5.44 -2.45
C VAL A 147 -6.12 -6.19 -1.14
N VAL A 148 -5.08 -5.94 -0.35
CA VAL A 148 -4.86 -6.55 0.97
C VAL A 148 -5.08 -5.53 2.07
N LYS A 149 -5.61 -6.00 3.20
CA LYS A 149 -5.70 -5.20 4.43
C LYS A 149 -4.49 -5.50 5.29
N LYS A 150 -4.11 -4.55 6.14
CA LYS A 150 -3.14 -4.77 7.22
C LYS A 150 -3.57 -5.97 8.07
N GLY A 151 -2.64 -6.91 8.31
CA GLY A 151 -2.90 -8.19 8.98
C GLY A 151 -3.62 -9.24 8.11
N GLY A 152 -3.94 -8.94 6.85
CA GLY A 152 -4.53 -9.92 5.93
C GLY A 152 -3.51 -10.98 5.51
N PRO A 153 -3.91 -12.26 5.34
CA PRO A 153 -2.98 -13.33 4.98
C PRO A 153 -2.40 -13.13 3.57
N LEU A 154 -1.10 -13.36 3.43
CA LEU A 154 -0.39 -13.36 2.14
C LEU A 154 -0.03 -14.78 1.71
N VAL A 155 0.62 -15.55 2.59
CA VAL A 155 1.12 -16.88 2.27
C VAL A 155 1.15 -17.75 3.51
N LYS A 156 0.80 -19.03 3.33
CA LYS A 156 1.08 -20.06 4.33
C LYS A 156 2.41 -20.71 4.01
N ILE A 157 3.23 -20.95 5.03
CA ILE A 157 4.54 -21.56 4.88
C ILE A 157 4.60 -22.92 5.56
N ASP A 158 5.27 -23.87 4.92
CA ASP A 158 5.74 -25.07 5.59
C ASP A 158 7.04 -24.72 6.32
N ARG A 159 6.90 -24.23 7.56
CA ARG A 159 8.02 -23.70 8.33
C ARG A 159 9.06 -24.78 8.64
N GLU A 160 8.64 -26.02 8.89
CA GLU A 160 9.57 -27.13 9.11
C GLU A 160 10.40 -27.42 7.86
N PHE A 161 9.76 -27.42 6.69
CA PHE A 161 10.47 -27.54 5.42
C PHE A 161 11.44 -26.38 5.19
N LEU A 162 11.02 -25.14 5.44
CA LEU A 162 11.89 -23.97 5.25
C LEU A 162 13.10 -23.99 6.20
N ILE A 163 12.91 -24.32 7.48
CA ILE A 163 14.01 -24.46 8.44
C ILE A 163 15.02 -25.52 7.98
N ALA A 164 14.55 -26.62 7.41
CA ALA A 164 15.42 -27.71 6.97
C ALA A 164 16.15 -27.44 5.64
N ASN A 165 15.64 -26.53 4.79
CA ASN A 165 16.10 -26.39 3.41
C ASN A 165 16.58 -24.97 3.04
N ALA A 166 16.30 -23.95 3.85
CA ALA A 166 16.78 -22.59 3.67
C ALA A 166 17.90 -22.24 4.66
N PRO A 167 18.82 -21.33 4.32
CA PRO A 167 19.80 -20.80 5.27
C PRO A 167 19.17 -20.15 6.51
N SER A 168 18.01 -19.52 6.34
CA SER A 168 17.26 -18.89 7.43
C SER A 168 15.80 -18.66 7.05
N ILE A 169 14.91 -18.70 8.04
CA ILE A 169 13.50 -18.30 7.91
C ILE A 169 13.24 -16.85 8.35
N ILE A 170 14.29 -16.14 8.79
CA ILE A 170 14.21 -14.70 9.06
C ILE A 170 13.68 -14.02 7.80
N THR A 171 12.60 -13.26 7.97
CA THR A 171 11.81 -12.68 6.89
C THR A 171 11.93 -11.16 6.95
N PRO A 172 12.75 -10.55 6.08
CA PRO A 172 12.86 -9.10 5.99
C PRO A 172 11.58 -8.43 5.47
N VAL A 173 11.27 -7.26 6.03
CA VAL A 173 10.21 -6.35 5.61
C VAL A 173 10.85 -4.99 5.35
N ILE A 174 10.90 -4.59 4.08
CA ILE A 174 11.69 -3.46 3.58
C ILE A 174 10.79 -2.42 2.97
N VAL A 175 11.01 -1.16 3.29
CA VAL A 175 10.43 -0.02 2.59
C VAL A 175 11.32 0.31 1.40
N THR A 176 10.83 0.07 0.18
CA THR A 176 11.63 0.10 -1.06
C THR A 176 11.45 1.39 -1.87
N ASN A 177 10.87 2.43 -1.29
CA ASN A 177 10.70 3.71 -1.96
C ASN A 177 12.06 4.26 -2.43
N GLY A 178 12.18 4.61 -3.72
CA GLY A 178 13.44 5.02 -4.35
C GLY A 178 14.07 6.32 -3.81
N ASN A 179 13.44 7.01 -2.86
CA ASN A 179 14.00 8.16 -2.16
C ASN A 179 13.94 7.94 -0.65
N ILE A 180 14.90 7.17 -0.13
CA ILE A 180 14.95 6.77 1.28
C ILE A 180 15.00 8.01 2.20
N GLU A 181 15.68 9.08 1.81
CA GLU A 181 15.83 10.33 2.58
C GLU A 181 14.53 11.14 2.72
N SER A 182 13.52 10.85 1.89
CA SER A 182 12.22 11.53 1.96
C SER A 182 11.29 11.01 3.06
N TYR A 183 11.74 10.00 3.82
CA TYR A 183 10.98 9.40 4.90
C TYR A 183 11.81 9.32 6.18
N ASN A 184 11.12 9.44 7.31
CA ASN A 184 11.62 9.06 8.62
C ASN A 184 11.17 7.63 8.95
N TYR A 185 12.07 6.83 9.51
CA TYR A 185 11.83 5.45 9.90
C TYR A 185 11.99 5.31 11.42
N ASP A 186 10.88 5.10 12.10
CA ASP A 186 10.81 4.96 13.56
C ASP A 186 10.58 3.49 13.91
N PHE A 187 11.69 2.74 14.06
CA PHE A 187 11.68 1.35 14.49
C PHE A 187 11.34 1.24 15.97
N LYS A 188 10.32 0.44 16.31
CA LYS A 188 9.74 0.35 17.66
C LYS A 188 10.47 -0.59 18.61
N GLY A 189 11.49 -1.30 18.13
CA GLY A 189 12.33 -2.18 18.93
C GLY A 189 12.13 -3.65 18.60
N SER A 190 13.01 -4.47 19.16
CA SER A 190 13.00 -5.93 19.04
C SER A 190 12.23 -6.59 20.18
N GLY A 191 11.73 -7.79 19.95
CA GLY A 191 10.97 -8.54 20.96
C GLY A 191 9.97 -9.50 20.34
N GLU A 192 9.16 -10.12 21.20
CA GLU A 192 8.04 -10.94 20.77
C GLU A 192 6.98 -10.07 20.08
N ALA A 193 6.41 -10.60 19.01
CA ALA A 193 5.43 -9.93 18.19
C ALA A 193 4.26 -10.84 17.86
N VAL A 194 3.10 -10.23 17.70
CA VAL A 194 1.85 -10.85 17.27
C VAL A 194 1.55 -10.38 15.85
N ALA A 195 1.29 -11.33 14.96
CA ALA A 195 1.00 -11.10 13.55
C ALA A 195 -0.13 -10.08 13.38
N GLY A 196 0.09 -9.06 12.54
CA GLY A 196 -0.95 -8.07 12.22
C GLY A 196 -1.25 -7.04 13.31
N GLU A 197 -0.71 -7.21 14.52
CA GLU A 197 -1.02 -6.37 15.69
C GLU A 197 0.18 -5.55 16.17
N THR A 198 1.32 -6.19 16.42
CA THR A 198 2.50 -5.51 16.96
C THR A 198 3.05 -4.54 15.93
N VAL A 199 3.10 -3.24 16.26
CA VAL A 199 3.71 -2.23 15.39
C VAL A 199 5.23 -2.35 15.46
N ALA A 200 5.86 -2.70 14.33
CA ALA A 200 7.31 -2.87 14.24
C ALA A 200 8.02 -1.59 13.81
N MET A 201 7.41 -0.81 12.91
CA MET A 201 7.98 0.42 12.37
C MET A 201 6.87 1.42 12.05
N VAL A 202 7.15 2.71 12.24
CA VAL A 202 6.33 3.81 11.72
C VAL A 202 7.13 4.57 10.67
N VAL A 203 6.55 4.76 9.49
CA VAL A 203 7.14 5.48 8.37
C VAL A 203 6.39 6.78 8.21
N SER A 204 7.09 7.91 8.24
CA SER A 204 6.49 9.21 8.00
C SER A 204 7.25 10.00 6.96
N LYS A 205 6.56 10.88 6.23
CA LYS A 205 7.24 11.76 5.28
C LYS A 205 8.09 12.79 6.03
N ALA A 206 9.34 12.98 5.61
CA ALA A 206 10.28 13.94 6.17
C ALA A 206 9.93 15.40 5.83
#